data_AF-A0A7W0GQ15-F1
#
_entry.id   AF-A0A7W0GQ15-F1
#
_cell.length_a   1.000
_cell.length_b   1.000
_cell.length_c   1.000
_cell.angle_alpha   90.00
_cell.angle_beta   90.00
_cell.angle_gamma   90.00
#
_symmetry.space_group_name_H-M   'P 1'
#
loop_
_entity.id
_entity.type
_entity.pdbx_description
1 polymer ?
#
loop_
_entity_poly.entity_id
_entity_poly.type
_entity_poly.pdbx_seq_one_letter_code
_entity_poly.pdbx_strand_id
1 'polypeptide(L)'
;MLLQATAAATQTIGSPITAYWPVMIFFLVAIVFPVLPIVLGRFLRPINYGKNKMRPYECGIDPKTEAHDRFTVRYYIVAMLFLIFDVETIFLLPWAIIFMGDDFSFTKFALAEMLIFIGILVVGYYYAWRKGALEWA
;
A
#
# COMPACT_ATOMS: atom_id res chain seq x y z
N MET A 1 23.76 32.91 -44.51
CA MET A 1 22.87 32.13 -45.40
C MET A 1 23.03 30.68 -44.97
N LEU A 2 22.18 30.01 -44.19
CA LEU A 2 20.85 30.23 -43.62
C LEU A 2 20.87 29.42 -42.30
N LEU A 3 20.65 30.04 -41.14
CA LEU A 3 19.36 29.95 -40.42
C LEU A 3 18.85 28.50 -40.27
N GLN A 4 19.15 27.88 -39.14
CA GLN A 4 18.13 27.33 -38.24
C GLN A 4 18.81 26.94 -36.92
N ALA A 5 18.82 27.91 -36.00
CA ALA A 5 18.75 27.58 -34.58
C ALA A 5 17.47 26.74 -34.41
N THR A 6 17.64 25.43 -34.28
CA THR A 6 16.59 24.57 -33.78
C THR A 6 16.31 25.07 -32.37
N ALA A 7 15.21 25.82 -32.25
CA ALA A 7 14.65 26.17 -30.97
C ALA A 7 14.55 24.85 -30.20
N ALA A 8 15.41 24.68 -29.20
CA ALA A 8 15.14 23.74 -28.14
C ALA A 8 13.75 24.14 -27.67
N ALA A 9 12.75 23.32 -28.00
CA ALA A 9 11.44 23.46 -27.41
C ALA A 9 11.71 23.39 -25.92
N THR A 10 11.73 24.54 -25.27
CA THR A 10 11.65 24.64 -23.82
C THR A 10 10.33 23.94 -23.54
N GLN A 11 10.39 22.64 -23.27
CA GLN A 11 9.31 21.99 -22.57
C GLN A 11 9.21 22.82 -21.30
N THR A 12 8.22 23.71 -21.28
CA THR A 12 7.72 24.29 -20.06
C THR A 12 7.25 23.09 -19.28
N ILE A 13 8.17 22.51 -18.49
CA ILE A 13 7.82 21.64 -17.39
C ILE A 13 6.91 22.56 -16.58
N GLY A 14 5.60 22.43 -16.79
CA GLY A 14 4.62 23.13 -15.97
C GLY A 14 5.07 22.90 -14.54
N SER A 15 5.06 23.96 -13.71
CA SER A 15 5.52 23.88 -12.32
C SER A 15 5.10 22.53 -11.74
N PRO A 16 5.97 21.76 -11.05
CA PRO A 16 5.69 20.36 -10.69
C PRO A 16 4.31 20.16 -10.05
N ILE A 17 3.77 21.21 -9.41
CA ILE A 17 2.39 21.29 -8.93
C ILE A 17 1.30 20.98 -9.99
N THR A 18 1.48 21.39 -11.26
CA THR A 18 0.51 21.13 -12.34
C THR A 18 0.40 19.64 -12.68
N ALA A 19 1.45 18.86 -12.41
CA ALA A 19 1.41 17.40 -12.61
C ALA A 19 0.55 16.67 -11.54
N TYR A 20 0.28 17.31 -10.40
CA TYR A 20 -0.59 16.75 -9.36
C TYR A 20 -2.08 17.00 -9.62
N TRP A 21 -2.42 17.93 -10.52
CA TRP A 21 -3.82 18.25 -10.83
C TRP A 21 -4.62 17.04 -11.36
N PRO A 22 -4.12 16.26 -12.35
CA PRO A 22 -4.78 15.02 -12.75
C PRO A 22 -4.92 14.00 -11.62
N VAL A 23 -3.92 13.90 -10.72
CA VAL A 23 -3.96 12.99 -9.57
C VAL A 23 -5.08 13.38 -8.61
N MET A 24 -5.24 14.67 -8.33
CA MET A 24 -6.32 15.18 -7.48
C MET A 24 -7.70 14.91 -8.07
N ILE A 25 -7.88 15.14 -9.38
CA ILE A 25 -9.14 14.84 -10.08
C ILE A 25 -9.43 13.34 -10.02
N PHE A 26 -8.42 12.51 -10.30
CA PHE A 26 -8.57 11.05 -10.23
C PHE A 26 -8.97 10.59 -8.83
N PHE A 27 -8.36 11.16 -7.79
CA PHE A 27 -8.70 10.86 -6.39
C PHE A 27 -10.15 11.23 -6.05
N LEU A 28 -10.62 12.39 -6.52
CA LEU A 28 -12.03 12.79 -6.35
C LEU A 28 -12.98 11.81 -7.05
N VAL A 29 -12.69 11.44 -8.31
CA VAL A 29 -13.49 10.47 -9.04
C VAL A 29 -13.48 9.11 -8.34
N ALA A 30 -12.33 8.67 -7.83
CA ALA A 30 -12.18 7.40 -7.12
C ALA A 30 -13.00 7.33 -5.82
N ILE A 31 -13.26 8.47 -5.16
CA ILE A 31 -14.15 8.56 -4.00
C ILE A 31 -15.62 8.65 -4.43
N VAL A 32 -15.93 9.49 -5.42
CA VAL A 32 -17.31 9.70 -5.89
C VAL A 32 -17.88 8.40 -6.48
N PHE A 33 -17.05 7.64 -7.21
CA PHE A 33 -17.48 6.42 -7.89
C PHE A 33 -18.10 5.36 -6.97
N PRO A 34 -17.52 4.96 -5.82
CA PRO A 34 -18.17 4.05 -4.87
C PRO A 34 -19.24 4.72 -4.00
N VAL A 35 -19.10 6.01 -3.66
CA VAL A 35 -20.06 6.70 -2.79
C VAL A 35 -21.40 6.95 -3.50
N LEU A 36 -21.37 7.36 -4.77
CA LEU A 36 -22.55 7.65 -5.57
C LEU A 36 -23.56 6.49 -5.61
N PRO A 37 -23.19 5.24 -5.99
CA PRO A 37 -24.13 4.12 -6.01
C PRO A 37 -24.61 3.72 -4.61
N ILE A 38 -23.80 3.90 -3.55
CA ILE A 38 -24.25 3.66 -2.17
C ILE A 38 -25.36 4.65 -1.79
N VAL A 39 -25.18 5.93 -2.11
CA VAL A 39 -26.15 6.99 -1.84
C VAL A 39 -27.42 6.81 -2.69
N LEU A 40 -27.27 6.58 -4.00
CA LEU A 40 -28.39 6.30 -4.88
C LEU A 40 -29.14 5.03 -4.45
N GLY A 41 -28.42 3.98 -4.10
CA GLY A 41 -29.00 2.74 -3.58
C GLY A 41 -29.79 2.96 -2.29
N ARG A 42 -29.36 3.89 -1.43
CA ARG A 42 -30.12 4.26 -0.22
C ARG A 42 -31.45 4.93 -0.54
N PHE A 43 -31.52 5.77 -1.58
CA PHE A 43 -32.75 6.45 -1.99
C PHE A 43 -33.69 5.59 -2.84
N LEU A 44 -33.15 4.70 -3.68
CA LEU A 44 -33.93 3.84 -4.57
C LEU A 44 -34.46 2.57 -3.88
N ARG A 45 -33.80 2.11 -2.80
CA ARG A 45 -34.18 0.86 -2.13
C ARG A 45 -35.39 1.05 -1.21
N PRO A 46 -36.34 0.10 -1.17
CA PRO A 46 -37.38 0.07 -0.15
C PRO A 46 -36.77 -0.03 1.26
N ILE A 47 -37.16 0.90 2.13
CA ILE A 47 -36.69 0.95 3.51
C ILE A 47 -37.59 0.06 4.36
N ASN A 48 -37.16 -1.18 4.59
CA ASN A 48 -37.89 -2.16 5.41
C ASN A 48 -37.02 -2.70 6.54
N TYR A 49 -37.08 -2.05 7.70
CA TYR A 49 -36.43 -2.51 8.93
C TYR A 49 -37.31 -3.53 9.64
N GLY A 50 -36.85 -4.76 9.74
CA GLY A 50 -37.52 -5.81 10.51
C GLY A 50 -36.56 -6.41 11.52
N LYS A 51 -37.07 -6.82 12.68
CA LYS A 51 -36.26 -7.46 13.75
C LYS A 51 -35.40 -8.60 13.21
N ASN A 52 -35.99 -9.45 12.34
CA ASN A 52 -35.26 -10.57 11.74
C ASN A 52 -34.22 -10.16 10.69
N LYS A 53 -34.35 -9.00 10.03
CA LYS A 53 -33.38 -8.49 9.05
C LYS A 53 -32.19 -7.79 9.72
N MET A 54 -32.39 -7.32 10.95
CA MET A 54 -31.39 -6.56 11.73
C MET A 54 -30.64 -7.46 12.73
N ARG A 55 -30.97 -8.75 12.79
CA ARG A 55 -30.30 -9.71 13.66
C ARG A 55 -28.99 -10.20 13.01
N PRO A 56 -27.90 -10.39 13.78
CA PRO A 56 -26.68 -11.02 13.27
C PRO A 56 -26.97 -12.40 12.67
N TYR A 57 -26.21 -12.76 11.64
CA TYR A 57 -26.35 -14.06 10.98
C TYR A 57 -25.64 -15.15 11.79
N GLU A 58 -26.40 -16.09 12.35
CA GLU A 58 -25.89 -17.23 13.11
C GLU A 58 -26.80 -18.46 12.88
N CYS A 59 -27.01 -18.86 11.62
CA CYS A 59 -27.78 -20.06 11.23
C CYS A 59 -29.18 -20.24 11.89
N GLY A 60 -29.84 -19.16 12.30
CA GLY A 60 -31.18 -19.18 12.91
C GLY A 60 -31.21 -19.25 14.43
N ILE A 61 -30.06 -19.30 15.10
CA ILE A 61 -29.93 -19.16 16.55
C ILE A 61 -29.45 -17.76 16.90
N ASP A 62 -29.67 -17.31 18.14
CA ASP A 62 -29.09 -16.05 18.60
C ASP A 62 -27.60 -16.28 18.95
N PRO A 63 -26.71 -15.34 18.58
CA PRO A 63 -25.28 -15.47 18.80
C PRO A 63 -24.98 -15.63 20.30
N LYS A 64 -24.22 -16.66 20.64
CA LYS A 64 -23.85 -17.00 22.03
C LYS A 64 -22.59 -16.29 22.49
N THR A 65 -21.76 -15.82 21.56
CA THR A 65 -20.47 -15.19 21.84
C THR A 65 -20.61 -13.68 21.91
N GLU A 66 -19.95 -13.07 22.88
CA GLU A 66 -19.87 -11.61 22.98
C GLU A 66 -18.99 -11.01 21.88
N ALA A 67 -19.29 -9.79 21.44
CA ALA A 67 -18.58 -9.13 20.34
C ALA A 67 -17.11 -8.76 20.63
N HIS A 68 -16.63 -9.00 21.86
CA HIS A 68 -15.33 -8.57 22.37
C HIS A 68 -14.45 -9.74 22.84
N ASP A 69 -14.55 -10.89 22.19
CA ASP A 69 -13.67 -12.01 22.51
C ASP A 69 -12.23 -11.76 22.03
N ARG A 70 -11.26 -12.43 22.65
CA ARG A 70 -9.84 -12.29 22.33
C ARG A 70 -9.54 -13.04 21.04
N PHE A 71 -9.18 -12.30 20.00
CA PHE A 71 -8.61 -12.88 18.80
C PHE A 71 -7.21 -13.43 19.08
N THR A 72 -6.79 -14.41 18.26
CA THR A 72 -5.47 -15.02 18.42
C THR A 72 -4.36 -13.98 18.20
N VAL A 73 -3.26 -14.09 18.94
CA VAL A 73 -2.08 -13.20 18.82
C VAL A 73 -1.40 -13.30 17.45
N ARG A 74 -1.75 -14.30 16.65
CA ARG A 74 -1.16 -14.59 15.34
C ARG A 74 -1.30 -13.41 14.37
N TYR A 75 -2.44 -12.71 14.39
CA TYR A 75 -2.65 -11.51 13.57
C TYR A 75 -1.68 -10.37 13.92
N TYR A 76 -1.37 -10.22 15.21
CA TYR A 76 -0.40 -9.22 15.68
C TYR A 76 1.01 -9.53 15.19
N ILE A 77 1.43 -10.81 15.24
CA ILE A 77 2.76 -11.22 14.78
C ILE A 77 2.95 -10.94 13.29
N VAL A 78 1.94 -11.26 12.46
CA VAL A 78 1.97 -10.98 11.02
C VAL A 78 1.98 -9.49 10.74
N ALA A 79 1.16 -8.69 11.44
CA ALA A 79 1.11 -7.24 11.27
C ALA A 79 2.44 -6.56 11.68
N MET A 80 3.05 -7.01 12.78
CA MET A 80 4.34 -6.50 13.24
C MET A 80 5.46 -6.86 12.26
N LEU A 81 5.44 -8.08 11.71
CA LEU A 81 6.39 -8.50 10.68
C LEU A 81 6.24 -7.68 9.39
N PHE A 82 5.00 -7.46 8.94
CA PHE A 82 4.71 -6.60 7.78
C PHE A 82 5.21 -5.16 7.99
N LEU A 83 4.98 -4.58 9.17
CA LEU A 83 5.43 -3.23 9.50
C LEU A 83 6.96 -3.12 9.43
N ILE A 84 7.69 -4.10 9.97
CA ILE A 84 9.15 -4.13 9.91
C ILE A 84 9.63 -4.18 8.45
N PHE A 85 9.08 -5.09 7.64
CA PHE A 85 9.43 -5.16 6.22
C PHE A 85 9.08 -3.89 5.44
N ASP A 86 7.93 -3.28 5.72
CA ASP A 86 7.51 -2.03 5.07
C ASP A 86 8.51 -0.90 5.35
N VAL A 87 8.94 -0.77 6.61
CA VAL A 87 10.01 0.17 7.00
C VAL A 87 11.33 -0.17 6.30
N GLU A 88 11.67 -1.45 6.13
CA GLU A 88 12.89 -1.82 5.41
C GLU A 88 12.82 -1.42 3.92
N THR A 89 11.66 -1.53 3.28
CA THR A 89 11.49 -1.11 1.88
C THR A 89 11.63 0.39 1.66
N ILE A 90 11.33 1.23 2.66
CA ILE A 90 11.55 2.68 2.56
C ILE A 90 13.04 3.01 2.38
N PHE A 91 13.94 2.17 2.86
CA PHE A 91 15.39 2.32 2.68
C PHE A 91 15.85 1.78 1.32
N LEU A 92 15.18 0.76 0.78
CA LEU A 92 15.49 0.21 -0.54
C LEU A 92 15.21 1.22 -1.67
N LEU A 93 14.18 2.06 -1.51
CA LEU A 93 13.72 2.98 -2.57
C LEU A 93 14.76 4.06 -2.95
N PRO A 94 15.31 4.87 -2.01
CA PRO A 94 16.34 5.84 -2.34
C PRO A 94 17.60 5.19 -2.94
N TRP A 95 18.00 4.04 -2.39
CA TRP A 95 19.14 3.30 -2.93
C TRP A 95 18.91 2.90 -4.39
N ALA A 96 17.73 2.35 -4.73
CA ALA A 96 17.42 1.91 -6.09
C ALA A 96 17.47 3.07 -7.09
N ILE A 97 16.99 4.26 -6.69
CA ILE A 97 17.03 5.47 -7.51
C ILE A 97 18.48 5.92 -7.75
N ILE A 98 19.32 5.91 -6.72
CA ILE A 98 20.74 6.33 -6.82
C ILE A 98 21.54 5.34 -7.67
N PHE A 99 21.27 4.04 -7.53
CA PHE A 99 21.95 2.98 -8.29
C PHE A 99 21.72 3.10 -9.81
N MET A 100 20.60 3.70 -10.24
CA MET A 100 20.31 3.96 -11.66
C MET A 100 21.10 5.14 -12.26
N GLY A 101 21.89 5.89 -11.46
CA GLY A 101 22.72 7.00 -11.95
C GLY A 101 24.00 6.55 -12.68
N ASP A 102 24.57 7.47 -13.47
CA ASP A 102 25.75 7.20 -14.33
C ASP A 102 27.09 7.09 -13.57
N ASP A 103 27.11 7.29 -12.25
CA ASP A 103 28.31 7.31 -11.42
C ASP A 103 28.83 5.91 -11.05
N PHE A 104 29.51 5.27 -12.00
CA PHE A 104 29.99 3.88 -11.93
C PHE A 104 30.90 3.53 -10.72
N SER A 105 31.60 4.51 -10.13
CA SER A 105 32.48 4.27 -8.98
C SER A 105 31.71 4.04 -7.67
N PHE A 106 30.54 4.66 -7.51
CA PHE A 106 29.69 4.49 -6.32
C PHE A 106 28.82 3.23 -6.42
N THR A 107 28.52 2.79 -7.64
CA THR A 107 27.68 1.62 -7.95
C THR A 107 28.17 0.32 -7.31
N LYS A 108 29.49 0.06 -7.32
CA LYS A 108 30.05 -1.21 -6.78
C LYS A 108 29.95 -1.29 -5.25
N PHE A 109 30.21 -0.18 -4.56
CA PHE A 109 30.10 -0.11 -3.10
C PHE A 109 28.63 -0.18 -2.66
N ALA A 110 27.76 0.57 -3.33
CA ALA A 110 26.32 0.57 -3.07
C ALA A 110 25.67 -0.80 -3.31
N LEU A 111 26.16 -1.57 -4.30
CA LEU A 111 25.70 -2.94 -4.51
C LEU A 111 26.06 -3.88 -3.34
N ALA A 112 27.29 -3.78 -2.85
CA ALA A 112 27.75 -4.60 -1.73
C ALA A 112 26.99 -4.29 -0.43
N GLU A 113 26.76 -3.00 -0.15
CA GLU A 113 25.96 -2.56 0.99
C GLU A 113 24.55 -3.13 0.95
N MET A 114 23.90 -3.16 -0.22
CA MET A 114 22.57 -3.74 -0.35
C MET A 114 22.51 -5.25 -0.25
N LEU A 115 23.52 -5.95 -0.75
CA LEU A 115 23.60 -7.40 -0.56
C LEU A 115 23.70 -7.73 0.94
N ILE A 116 24.45 -6.92 1.69
CA ILE A 116 24.54 -7.04 3.16
C ILE A 116 23.18 -6.69 3.79
N PHE A 117 22.56 -5.58 3.39
CA PHE A 117 21.26 -5.15 3.92
C PHE A 117 20.19 -6.23 3.71
N ILE A 118 19.99 -6.68 2.47
CA ILE A 118 19.07 -7.77 2.12
C ILE A 118 19.44 -9.06 2.87
N GLY A 119 20.73 -9.37 2.99
CA GLY A 119 21.21 -10.51 3.77
C GLY A 119 20.73 -10.48 5.23
N ILE A 120 20.78 -9.32 5.88
CA ILE A 120 20.28 -9.13 7.25
C ILE A 120 18.75 -9.35 7.29
N LEU A 121 17.99 -8.82 6.33
CA LEU A 121 16.53 -9.01 6.27
C LEU A 121 16.16 -10.49 6.11
N VAL A 122 16.86 -11.19 5.22
CA VAL A 122 16.64 -12.62 4.97
C VAL A 122 16.95 -13.44 6.22
N VAL A 123 18.00 -13.09 6.97
CA VAL A 123 18.32 -13.75 8.24
C VAL A 123 17.22 -13.50 9.29
N GLY A 124 16.74 -12.26 9.43
CA GLY A 124 15.64 -11.91 10.33
C GLY A 124 14.34 -12.64 9.96
N TYR A 125 14.01 -12.66 8.68
CA TYR A 125 12.87 -13.41 8.13
C TYR A 125 12.97 -14.91 8.42
N TYR A 126 14.12 -15.49 8.10
CA TYR A 126 14.37 -16.91 8.32
C TYR A 126 14.25 -17.29 9.80
N TYR A 127 14.78 -16.44 10.70
CA TYR A 127 14.62 -16.63 12.14
C TYR A 127 13.15 -16.62 12.55
N ALA A 128 12.37 -15.63 12.10
CA ALA A 128 10.94 -15.52 12.40
C ALA A 128 10.17 -16.75 11.90
N TRP A 129 10.48 -17.24 10.70
CA TRP A 129 9.89 -18.45 10.14
C TRP A 129 10.25 -19.69 10.98
N ARG A 130 11.51 -19.87 11.34
CA ARG A 130 11.97 -20.98 12.19
C ARG A 130 11.35 -20.97 13.59
N LYS A 131 10.89 -19.81 14.07
CA LYS A 131 10.18 -19.64 15.34
C LYS A 131 8.67 -19.84 15.25
N GLY A 132 8.14 -20.19 14.08
CA GLY A 132 6.72 -20.44 13.89
C GLY A 132 5.87 -19.16 13.85
N ALA A 133 6.49 -17.99 13.66
CA ALA A 133 5.76 -16.71 13.56
C ALA A 133 4.74 -16.68 12.41
N LEU A 134 4.92 -17.56 11.42
CA LEU A 134 4.10 -17.68 10.21
C LEU A 134 3.20 -18.93 10.23
N GLU A 135 3.11 -19.66 11.33
CA GLU A 135 2.31 -20.89 11.39
C GLU A 135 0.80 -20.59 11.50
N TRP A 136 0.05 -21.13 10.54
CA TRP A 136 -1.40 -20.97 10.39
C TRP A 136 -2.16 -22.30 10.52
N ALA A 137 -1.67 -23.17 11.42
CA ALA A 137 -2.32 -24.41 11.83
C ALA A 137 -2.67 -24.41 13.33
#